data_AF-U1NZ50-F1
#
_entry.id   AF-U1NZ50-F1
#
_cell.length_a   1.000
_cell.length_b   1.000
_cell.length_c   1.000
_cell.angle_alpha   90.00
_cell.angle_beta   90.00
_cell.angle_gamma   90.00
#
_symmetry.space_group_name_H-M   'P 1'
#
loop_
_entity.id
_entity.type
_entity.pdbx_description
1 polymer ?
#
loop_
_entity_poly.entity_id
_entity_poly.type
_entity_poly.pdbx_seq_one_letter_code
_entity_poly.pdbx_strand_id
1 'polypeptide(L)'
;MLLTDTVGFISDLPHWLVESFQSTLDSVYHADLVLLVVDASEPIKEMREKLVTSHDTLRDRNEAPLLTVFNKTDLIDDAELDEKRAALSGIAPNPIAVSGKTGDSVDQLRERVEAELPDWETERLVVPMADETMSLVSWVHDHAYVDTESYGSEQVILEFEARPAIIEQARARAADLTPVESA
;
A
#
# COMPACT_ATOMS: atom_id res chain seq x y z
N MET A 1 -5.17 6.11 -7.60
CA MET A 1 -5.17 5.31 -6.36
C MET A 1 -6.27 4.27 -6.47
N LEU A 2 -5.96 2.99 -6.25
CA LEU A 2 -6.95 1.91 -6.14
C LEU A 2 -7.21 1.67 -4.65
N LEU A 3 -8.48 1.60 -4.26
CA LEU A 3 -8.88 1.24 -2.90
C LEU A 3 -9.56 -0.12 -2.95
N THR A 4 -9.02 -1.09 -2.22
CA THR A 4 -9.58 -2.43 -2.11
C THR A 4 -10.17 -2.59 -0.73
N ASP A 5 -11.47 -2.89 -0.66
CA ASP A 5 -12.13 -3.24 0.60
C ASP A 5 -11.85 -4.72 0.90
N THR A 6 -11.24 -4.98 2.04
CA THR A 6 -10.88 -6.32 2.50
C THR A 6 -11.87 -6.78 3.56
N VAL A 7 -12.09 -8.09 3.66
CA VAL A 7 -12.89 -8.64 4.75
C VAL A 7 -12.23 -8.26 6.08
N GLY A 8 -12.99 -7.60 6.97
CA GLY A 8 -12.48 -7.15 8.26
C GLY A 8 -11.96 -8.30 9.12
N PHE A 9 -10.92 -8.03 9.92
CA PHE A 9 -10.39 -9.00 10.87
C PHE A 9 -11.46 -9.33 11.92
N ILE A 10 -11.94 -10.57 11.93
CA ILE A 10 -12.83 -11.09 12.96
C ILE A 10 -11.95 -11.63 14.10
N SER A 11 -12.18 -11.17 15.33
CA SER A 11 -11.54 -11.71 16.53
C SER A 11 -11.81 -13.23 16.63
N ASP A 12 -10.84 -14.00 17.12
CA ASP A 12 -10.93 -15.47 17.25
C ASP A 12 -11.09 -16.24 15.92
N LEU A 13 -10.49 -15.77 14.83
CA LEU A 13 -10.35 -16.60 13.64
C LEU A 13 -9.47 -17.82 13.94
N PRO A 14 -10.00 -19.05 13.81
CA PRO A 14 -9.16 -20.25 13.93
C PRO A 14 -7.99 -20.17 12.95
N HIS A 15 -6.80 -20.63 13.34
CA HIS A 15 -5.60 -20.54 12.48
C HIS A 15 -5.82 -21.13 11.07
N TRP A 16 -6.64 -22.19 10.95
CA TRP A 16 -7.01 -22.79 9.66
C TRP A 16 -7.94 -21.91 8.79
N LEU A 17 -8.73 -21.02 9.41
CA LEU A 17 -9.56 -20.07 8.68
C LEU A 17 -8.70 -18.89 8.18
N VAL A 18 -7.67 -18.49 8.92
CA VAL A 18 -6.65 -17.53 8.44
C VAL A 18 -5.95 -18.04 7.18
N GLU A 19 -5.62 -19.35 7.11
CA GLU A 19 -5.10 -19.99 5.90
C GLU A 19 -6.10 -19.99 4.73
N SER A 20 -7.40 -20.09 5.02
CA SER A 20 -8.46 -20.07 4.00
C SER A 20 -8.76 -18.65 3.48
N PHE A 21 -8.52 -17.62 4.29
CA PHE A 21 -8.59 -16.20 3.92
C PHE A 21 -7.28 -15.66 3.34
N GLN A 22 -6.23 -16.48 3.30
CA GLN A 22 -4.90 -16.08 2.90
C GLN A 22 -4.84 -15.60 1.45
N SER A 23 -5.65 -16.18 0.54
CA SER A 23 -5.78 -15.68 -0.82
C SER A 23 -6.60 -14.38 -0.92
N THR A 24 -7.46 -14.09 0.06
CA THR A 24 -8.24 -12.84 0.13
C THR A 24 -7.43 -11.69 0.72
N LEU A 25 -6.49 -12.00 1.62
CA LEU A 25 -5.53 -11.06 2.21
C LEU A 25 -4.31 -10.79 1.31
N ASP A 26 -4.18 -11.47 0.18
CA ASP A 26 -3.11 -11.26 -0.80
C ASP A 26 -3.07 -9.79 -1.28
N SER A 27 -4.25 -9.19 -1.41
CA SER A 27 -4.39 -7.76 -1.72
C SER A 27 -3.77 -6.83 -0.66
N VAL A 28 -3.73 -7.24 0.61
CA VAL A 28 -3.09 -6.47 1.69
C VAL A 28 -1.58 -6.57 1.59
N TYR A 29 -1.04 -7.76 1.28
CA TYR A 29 0.40 -7.97 1.15
C TYR A 29 1.01 -7.26 -0.07
N HIS A 30 0.19 -6.95 -1.07
CA HIS A 30 0.57 -6.18 -2.26
C HIS A 30 0.19 -4.69 -2.17
N ALA A 31 -0.34 -4.23 -1.04
CA ALA A 31 -0.74 -2.84 -0.89
C ALA A 31 0.49 -1.94 -0.70
N ASP A 32 0.45 -0.73 -1.29
CA ASP A 32 1.45 0.31 -1.00
C ASP A 32 1.24 0.97 0.38
N LEU A 33 0.03 0.87 0.93
CA LEU A 33 -0.39 1.38 2.23
C LEU A 33 -1.58 0.56 2.74
N VAL A 34 -1.57 0.22 4.02
CA VAL A 34 -2.71 -0.47 4.66
C VAL A 34 -3.37 0.45 5.68
N LEU A 35 -4.70 0.58 5.57
CA LEU A 35 -5.51 1.33 6.53
C LEU A 35 -6.05 0.40 7.59
N LEU A 36 -5.60 0.57 8.84
CA LEU A 36 -6.13 -0.17 9.96
C LEU A 36 -7.27 0.62 10.61
N VAL A 37 -8.50 0.33 10.18
CA VAL A 37 -9.70 1.03 10.63
C VAL A 37 -10.27 0.40 11.91
N VAL A 38 -10.41 1.18 12.97
CA VAL A 38 -10.96 0.75 14.27
C VAL A 38 -12.11 1.66 14.67
N ASP A 39 -13.13 1.11 15.32
CA ASP A 39 -14.26 1.86 15.84
C ASP A 39 -13.86 2.66 17.09
N ALA A 40 -13.90 3.98 16.98
CA ALA A 40 -13.53 4.91 18.05
C ALA A 40 -14.52 4.90 19.21
N SER A 41 -15.76 4.43 19.01
CA SER A 41 -16.77 4.35 20.07
C SER A 41 -16.56 3.16 21.01
N GLU A 42 -15.67 2.23 20.66
CA GLU A 42 -15.40 1.05 21.48
C GLU A 42 -14.52 1.35 22.70
N PRO A 43 -14.63 0.56 23.78
CA PRO A 43 -13.73 0.69 24.92
C PRO A 43 -12.25 0.56 24.51
N ILE A 44 -11.37 1.34 25.14
CA ILE A 44 -9.91 1.35 24.86
C ILE A 44 -9.31 -0.06 24.84
N LYS A 45 -9.78 -0.94 25.73
CA LYS A 45 -9.32 -2.33 25.82
C LYS A 45 -9.61 -3.11 24.52
N GLU A 46 -10.82 -2.98 23.98
CA GLU A 46 -11.24 -3.68 22.76
C GLU A 46 -10.49 -3.13 21.54
N MET A 47 -10.37 -1.80 21.45
CA MET A 47 -9.55 -1.17 20.40
C MET A 47 -8.10 -1.68 20.44
N ARG A 48 -7.51 -1.75 21.64
CA ARG A 48 -6.15 -2.27 21.84
C ARG A 48 -6.02 -3.71 21.39
N GLU A 49 -6.95 -4.58 21.78
CA GLU A 49 -6.93 -5.99 21.39
C GLU A 49 -6.96 -6.15 19.86
N LYS A 50 -7.86 -5.42 19.19
CA LYS A 50 -7.95 -5.43 17.72
C LYS A 50 -6.67 -4.94 17.05
N LEU A 51 -6.14 -3.81 17.52
CA LEU A 51 -4.90 -3.25 16.98
C LEU A 51 -3.74 -4.24 17.12
N VAL A 52 -3.57 -4.83 18.31
CA VAL A 52 -2.50 -5.82 18.55
C VAL A 52 -2.66 -7.04 17.64
N THR A 53 -3.87 -7.61 17.55
CA THR A 53 -4.14 -8.76 16.68
C THR A 53 -3.87 -8.45 15.20
N SER A 54 -4.29 -7.28 14.72
CA SER A 54 -4.01 -6.86 13.34
C SER A 54 -2.52 -6.64 13.09
N HIS A 55 -1.80 -6.01 14.03
CA HIS A 55 -0.35 -5.89 13.93
C HIS A 55 0.33 -7.26 13.88
N ASP A 56 -0.02 -8.19 14.77
CA ASP A 56 0.57 -9.53 14.79
C ASP A 56 0.29 -10.31 13.50
N THR A 57 -0.92 -10.16 12.93
CA THR A 57 -1.29 -10.82 11.67
C THR A 57 -0.51 -10.28 10.47
N LEU A 58 -0.22 -8.98 10.46
CA LEU A 58 0.46 -8.32 9.34
C LEU A 58 1.98 -8.32 9.48
N ARG A 59 2.53 -8.46 10.70
CA ARG A 59 3.95 -8.28 11.02
C ARG A 59 4.89 -9.14 10.18
N ASP A 60 4.47 -10.38 9.89
CA ASP A 60 5.36 -11.37 9.29
C ASP A 60 5.35 -11.33 7.74
N ARG A 61 4.49 -10.52 7.11
CA ARG A 61 4.25 -10.57 5.65
C ARG A 61 3.94 -9.23 4.98
N ASN A 62 3.70 -8.16 5.73
CA ASN A 62 3.41 -6.85 5.16
C ASN A 62 4.59 -5.89 5.41
N GLU A 63 5.24 -5.47 4.34
CA GLU A 63 6.30 -4.44 4.38
C GLU A 63 5.74 -3.02 4.26
N ALA A 64 4.46 -2.90 3.88
CA ALA A 64 3.82 -1.61 3.67
C ALA A 64 3.54 -0.86 4.98
N PRO A 65 3.59 0.47 4.96
CA PRO A 65 3.19 1.29 6.09
C PRO A 65 1.75 0.98 6.54
N LEU A 66 1.52 1.07 7.85
CA LEU A 66 0.20 0.91 8.46
C LEU A 66 -0.28 2.27 8.97
N LEU A 67 -1.40 2.78 8.43
CA LEU A 67 -2.05 3.99 8.91
C LEU A 67 -3.28 3.62 9.73
N THR A 68 -3.25 3.88 11.04
CA THR A 68 -4.41 3.65 11.90
C THR A 68 -5.47 4.74 11.72
N VAL A 69 -6.71 4.31 11.52
CA VAL A 69 -7.88 5.19 11.34
C VAL A 69 -8.89 4.92 12.45
N PHE A 70 -9.19 5.92 13.26
CA PHE A 70 -10.28 5.89 14.24
C PHE A 70 -11.57 6.34 13.56
N ASN A 71 -12.45 5.39 13.24
CA ASN A 71 -13.72 5.65 12.58
C ASN A 71 -14.87 5.82 13.59
N LYS A 72 -16.00 6.36 13.15
CA LYS A 72 -17.21 6.63 13.96
C LYS A 72 -17.01 7.68 15.04
N THR A 73 -16.21 8.71 14.75
CA THR A 73 -16.05 9.85 15.67
C THR A 73 -17.34 10.62 15.92
N ASP A 74 -18.38 10.43 15.11
CA ASP A 74 -19.73 10.99 15.34
C ASP A 74 -20.43 10.47 16.61
N LEU A 75 -19.87 9.42 17.24
CA LEU A 75 -20.42 8.79 18.44
C LEU A 75 -19.70 9.16 19.74
N ILE A 76 -18.60 9.91 19.67
CA ILE A 76 -17.78 10.28 20.84
C ILE A 76 -17.49 11.79 20.82
N ASP A 77 -17.10 12.33 21.96
CA ASP A 77 -16.65 13.72 22.05
C ASP A 77 -15.12 13.84 21.93
N ASP A 78 -14.63 15.07 21.79
CA ASP A 78 -13.21 15.37 21.63
C ASP A 78 -12.37 14.91 22.85
N ALA A 79 -12.95 14.94 24.06
CA ALA A 79 -12.24 14.56 25.28
C ALA A 79 -12.02 13.03 25.32
N GLU A 80 -13.04 12.25 24.98
CA GLU A 80 -12.94 10.81 24.84
C GLU A 80 -11.99 10.42 23.70
N LEU A 81 -12.01 11.14 22.57
CA LEU A 81 -11.08 10.91 21.46
C LEU A 81 -9.62 11.15 21.88
N ASP A 82 -9.35 12.24 22.58
CA ASP A 82 -8.00 12.56 23.07
C ASP A 82 -7.51 11.56 24.12
N GLU A 83 -8.39 11.08 25.00
CA GLU A 83 -8.07 9.98 25.92
C GLU A 83 -7.65 8.71 25.17
N LYS A 84 -8.43 8.31 24.15
CA LYS A 84 -8.11 7.12 23.33
C LYS A 84 -6.79 7.28 22.59
N ARG A 85 -6.52 8.45 22.00
CA ARG A 85 -5.24 8.76 21.35
C ARG A 85 -4.07 8.62 22.32
N ALA A 86 -4.19 9.18 23.52
CA ALA A 86 -3.15 9.09 24.53
C ALA A 86 -2.91 7.62 24.97
N ALA A 87 -4.00 6.89 25.25
CA ALA A 87 -3.95 5.52 25.74
C ALA A 87 -3.44 4.49 24.72
N LEU A 88 -3.61 4.76 23.42
CA LEU A 88 -3.23 3.87 22.32
C LEU A 88 -1.96 4.35 21.58
N SER A 89 -1.34 5.46 21.99
CA SER A 89 -0.19 6.06 21.32
C SER A 89 1.00 5.11 21.06
N GLY A 90 1.21 4.11 21.93
CA GLY A 90 2.28 3.12 21.78
C GLY A 90 2.05 2.04 20.72
N ILE A 91 0.82 1.88 20.24
CA ILE A 91 0.43 0.87 19.23
C ILE A 91 -0.21 1.49 17.99
N ALA A 92 -0.86 2.64 18.13
CA ALA A 92 -1.39 3.44 17.05
C ALA A 92 -0.74 4.84 17.10
N PRO A 93 0.49 4.99 16.55
CA PRO A 93 1.12 6.30 16.48
C PRO A 93 0.38 7.19 15.48
N ASN A 94 0.07 8.43 15.89
CA ASN A 94 -0.58 9.46 15.06
C ASN A 94 -1.83 8.98 14.30
N PRO A 95 -2.87 8.45 14.99
CA PRO A 95 -4.06 7.96 14.32
C PRO A 95 -4.87 9.13 13.74
N ILE A 96 -5.42 8.93 12.55
CA ILE A 96 -6.36 9.88 11.96
C ILE A 96 -7.79 9.52 12.35
N ALA A 97 -8.55 10.51 12.79
CA ALA A 97 -9.89 10.31 13.32
C ALA A 97 -10.92 10.83 12.32
N VAL A 98 -11.90 10.01 11.96
CA VAL A 98 -12.89 10.28 10.93
C VAL A 98 -14.27 9.75 11.32
N SER A 99 -15.31 10.27 10.69
CA SER A 99 -16.59 9.58 10.61
C SER A 99 -16.92 9.25 9.17
N GLY A 100 -16.84 7.97 8.82
CA GLY A 100 -17.30 7.50 7.52
C GLY A 100 -18.81 7.68 7.31
N LYS A 101 -19.58 7.91 8.37
CA LYS A 101 -21.04 8.12 8.29
C LYS A 101 -21.40 9.56 7.94
N THR A 102 -20.73 10.54 8.55
CA THR A 102 -20.99 11.96 8.29
C THR A 102 -20.10 12.51 7.17
N GLY A 103 -18.97 11.86 6.91
CA GLY A 103 -17.91 12.35 6.03
C GLY A 103 -16.88 13.22 6.75
N ASP A 104 -17.01 13.42 8.06
CA ASP A 104 -16.12 14.28 8.83
C ASP A 104 -14.67 13.78 8.77
N SER A 105 -13.76 14.70 8.44
CA SER A 105 -12.31 14.47 8.30
C SER A 105 -11.89 13.43 7.26
N VAL A 106 -12.79 12.98 6.38
CA VAL A 106 -12.45 12.04 5.30
C VAL A 106 -11.50 12.69 4.28
N ASP A 107 -11.63 13.98 4.00
CA ASP A 107 -10.68 14.69 3.13
C ASP A 107 -9.27 14.72 3.74
N GLN A 108 -9.15 14.92 5.05
CA GLN A 108 -7.86 14.85 5.76
C GLN A 108 -7.28 13.44 5.71
N LEU A 109 -8.12 12.41 5.82
CA LEU A 109 -7.68 11.03 5.62
C LEU A 109 -7.16 10.82 4.20
N ARG A 110 -7.82 11.38 3.19
CA ARG A 110 -7.35 11.29 1.80
C ARG A 110 -5.98 11.95 1.62
N GLU A 111 -5.81 13.16 2.13
CA GLU A 111 -4.52 13.87 2.09
C GLU A 111 -3.42 13.10 2.82
N ARG A 112 -3.73 12.51 3.98
CA ARG A 112 -2.78 11.68 4.73
C ARG A 112 -2.39 10.42 3.96
N VAL A 113 -3.35 9.77 3.32
CA VAL A 113 -3.10 8.60 2.47
C VAL A 113 -2.21 8.98 1.29
N GLU A 114 -2.52 10.07 0.60
CA GLU A 114 -1.72 10.55 -0.53
C GLU A 114 -0.27 10.84 -0.12
N ALA A 115 -0.04 11.39 1.08
CA ALA A 115 1.29 11.69 1.61
C ALA A 115 2.08 10.47 2.14
N GLU A 116 1.41 9.37 2.47
CA GLU A 116 2.05 8.12 2.95
C GLU A 116 2.31 7.13 1.82
N LEU A 117 1.63 7.28 0.68
CA LEU A 117 1.93 6.51 -0.52
C LEU A 117 3.34 6.86 -1.01
N PRO A 118 4.12 5.87 -1.48
CA PRO A 118 5.45 6.13 -1.99
C PRO A 118 5.41 7.12 -3.16
N ASP A 119 6.37 8.02 -3.20
CA ASP A 119 6.54 8.99 -4.27
C ASP A 119 6.75 8.28 -5.61
N TRP A 120 6.44 8.99 -6.68
CA TRP A 120 6.82 8.57 -8.02
C TRP A 120 8.28 8.91 -8.22
N GLU A 121 9.04 7.95 -8.74
CA GLU A 121 10.43 8.12 -9.09
C GLU A 121 10.55 8.11 -10.62
N THR A 122 11.45 8.94 -11.14
CA THR A 122 11.80 8.93 -12.56
C THR A 122 12.89 7.89 -12.79
N GLU A 123 12.67 7.00 -13.76
CA GLU A 123 13.63 6.01 -14.20
C GLU A 123 13.95 6.18 -15.69
N ARG A 124 15.19 5.87 -16.06
CA ARG A 124 15.62 5.80 -17.46
C ARG A 124 16.19 4.44 -17.78
N LEU A 125 15.52 3.70 -18.65
CA LEU A 125 15.98 2.40 -19.14
C LEU A 125 16.52 2.51 -20.56
N VAL A 126 17.65 1.84 -20.79
CA VAL A 126 18.24 1.63 -22.11
C VAL A 126 18.33 0.13 -22.32
N VAL A 127 17.55 -0.40 -23.26
CA VAL A 127 17.45 -1.84 -23.51
C VAL A 127 17.79 -2.14 -24.96
N PRO A 128 18.44 -3.28 -25.26
CA PRO A 128 18.75 -3.65 -26.63
C PRO A 128 17.47 -3.88 -27.44
N MET A 129 17.55 -3.72 -28.75
CA MET A 129 16.45 -4.06 -29.65
C MET A 129 16.42 -5.58 -29.88
N ALA A 130 15.69 -6.29 -29.02
CA ALA A 130 15.49 -7.74 -29.04
C ALA A 130 14.00 -8.09 -29.22
N ASP A 131 13.70 -9.37 -29.47
CA ASP A 131 12.33 -9.83 -29.72
C ASP A 131 11.38 -9.54 -28.54
N GLU A 132 11.90 -9.61 -27.31
CA GLU A 132 11.14 -9.39 -26.06
C GLU A 132 11.07 -7.91 -25.63
N THR A 133 11.82 -7.02 -26.28
CA THR A 133 11.90 -5.58 -25.92
C THR A 133 10.55 -4.89 -26.01
N MET A 134 9.75 -5.21 -27.03
CA MET A 134 8.41 -4.62 -27.19
C MET A 134 7.45 -5.05 -26.08
N SER A 135 7.63 -6.24 -25.51
CA SER A 135 6.85 -6.71 -24.37
C SER A 135 7.14 -5.90 -23.11
N LEU A 136 8.42 -5.54 -22.88
CA LEU A 136 8.79 -4.64 -21.79
C LEU A 136 8.22 -3.25 -22.01
N VAL A 137 8.38 -2.67 -23.21
CA VAL A 137 7.86 -1.33 -23.54
C VAL A 137 6.35 -1.26 -23.29
N SER A 138 5.60 -2.23 -23.79
CA SER A 138 4.14 -2.30 -23.57
C SER A 138 3.81 -2.40 -22.08
N TRP A 139 4.54 -3.23 -21.34
CA TRP A 139 4.31 -3.39 -19.90
C TRP A 139 4.58 -2.10 -19.13
N VAL A 140 5.62 -1.33 -19.48
CA VAL A 140 5.91 -0.02 -18.89
C VAL A 140 4.77 0.96 -19.18
N HIS A 141 4.25 1.01 -20.42
CA HIS A 141 3.08 1.83 -20.76
C HIS A 141 1.83 1.48 -19.95
N ASP A 142 1.65 0.22 -19.58
CA ASP A 142 0.51 -0.23 -18.79
C ASP A 142 0.63 0.10 -17.28
N HIS A 143 1.85 0.31 -16.76
CA HIS A 143 2.11 0.38 -15.31
C HIS A 143 2.83 1.66 -14.86
N ALA A 144 3.31 2.49 -15.78
CA ALA A 144 4.06 3.72 -15.52
C ALA A 144 3.56 4.88 -16.38
N TYR A 145 3.95 6.09 -16.03
CA TYR A 145 3.78 7.26 -16.89
C TYR A 145 5.03 7.45 -17.74
N VAL A 146 4.94 7.21 -19.04
CA VAL A 146 6.08 7.35 -19.96
C VAL A 146 6.20 8.81 -20.40
N ASP A 147 7.32 9.45 -20.07
CA ASP A 147 7.65 10.82 -20.48
C ASP A 147 8.20 10.84 -21.91
N THR A 148 9.14 9.95 -22.21
CA THR A 148 9.82 9.90 -23.50
C THR A 148 10.13 8.45 -23.88
N GLU A 149 9.87 8.12 -25.14
CA GLU A 149 10.30 6.86 -25.76
C GLU A 149 11.06 7.15 -27.06
N SER A 150 12.18 6.45 -27.28
CA SER A 150 12.99 6.59 -28.49
C SER A 150 13.47 5.24 -28.99
N TYR A 151 13.16 4.93 -30.24
CA TYR A 151 13.56 3.69 -30.92
C TYR A 151 14.78 3.94 -31.80
N GLY A 152 15.92 3.39 -31.39
CA GLY A 152 17.13 3.30 -32.21
C GLY A 152 17.20 1.98 -32.98
N SER A 153 18.20 1.86 -33.86
CA SER A 153 18.44 0.62 -34.61
C SER A 153 18.99 -0.53 -33.75
N GLU A 154 19.64 -0.20 -32.62
CA GLU A 154 20.28 -1.18 -31.73
C GLU A 154 19.67 -1.21 -30.33
N GLN A 155 18.95 -0.16 -29.93
CA GLN A 155 18.44 0.01 -28.57
C GLN A 155 17.17 0.85 -28.53
N VAL A 156 16.38 0.65 -27.48
CA VAL A 156 15.23 1.48 -27.11
C VAL A 156 15.55 2.19 -25.81
N ILE A 157 15.21 3.48 -25.76
CA ILE A 157 15.35 4.32 -24.55
C ILE A 157 13.95 4.67 -24.06
N LEU A 158 13.71 4.42 -22.78
CA LEU A 158 12.47 4.77 -22.07
C LEU A 158 12.82 5.68 -20.89
N GLU A 159 12.15 6.82 -20.79
CA GLU A 159 12.12 7.67 -19.61
C GLU A 159 10.69 7.69 -19.09
N PHE A 160 10.50 7.32 -17.83
CA PHE A 160 9.17 7.19 -17.24
C PHE A 160 9.18 7.47 -15.74
N GLU A 161 8.04 7.89 -15.22
CA GLU A 161 7.77 7.99 -13.79
C GLU A 161 6.90 6.82 -13.32
N ALA A 162 7.29 6.18 -12.22
CA ALA A 162 6.50 5.11 -11.63
C ALA A 162 6.77 4.96 -10.13
N ARG A 163 5.98 4.13 -9.45
CA ARG A 163 6.27 3.73 -8.07
C ARG A 163 7.56 2.87 -8.03
N PRO A 164 8.34 2.90 -6.93
CA PRO A 164 9.59 2.16 -6.81
C PRO A 164 9.46 0.66 -7.14
N ALA A 165 8.37 0.02 -6.73
CA ALA A 165 8.11 -1.40 -7.03
C ALA A 165 7.99 -1.67 -8.54
N ILE A 166 7.38 -0.75 -9.30
CA ILE A 166 7.25 -0.85 -10.76
C ILE A 166 8.61 -0.62 -11.43
N ILE A 167 9.41 0.32 -10.92
CA ILE A 167 10.78 0.57 -11.39
C ILE A 167 11.65 -0.67 -11.23
N GLU A 168 11.63 -1.31 -10.06
CA GLU A 168 12.41 -2.53 -9.82
C GLU A 168 11.95 -3.69 -10.72
N GLN A 169 10.65 -3.83 -10.96
CA GLN A 169 10.13 -4.80 -11.94
C GLN A 169 10.56 -4.48 -13.37
N ALA A 170 10.56 -3.20 -13.75
CA ALA A 170 11.02 -2.75 -15.07
C ALA A 170 12.51 -3.05 -15.25
N ARG A 171 13.34 -2.77 -14.23
CA ARG A 171 14.78 -3.07 -14.20
C ARG A 171 15.06 -4.57 -14.30
N ALA A 172 14.33 -5.39 -13.54
CA ALA A 172 14.48 -6.85 -13.59
C ALA A 172 14.20 -7.39 -15.00
N ARG A 173 13.10 -6.96 -15.62
CA ARG A 173 12.76 -7.32 -17.00
C ARG A 173 13.79 -6.80 -18.01
N ALA A 174 14.32 -5.60 -17.80
CA ALA A 174 15.37 -5.04 -18.66
C ALA A 174 16.69 -5.81 -18.56
N ALA A 175 17.04 -6.30 -17.36
CA ALA A 175 18.23 -7.11 -17.15
C ALA A 175 18.16 -8.43 -17.92
N ASP A 176 16.99 -9.07 -17.98
CA ASP A 176 16.78 -10.31 -18.75
C ASP A 176 16.96 -10.13 -20.27
N LEU A 177 16.77 -8.91 -20.78
CA LEU A 177 16.98 -8.57 -22.20
C LEU A 177 18.44 -8.30 -22.54
N THR A 178 19.27 -7.99 -21.53
CA THR A 178 20.68 -7.70 -21.75
C THR A 178 21.42 -9.02 -21.87
N PRO A 179 22.16 -9.28 -22.97
CA PRO A 179 22.94 -10.52 -23.07
C PRO A 179 23.90 -10.57 -21.88
N VAL A 180 23.87 -11.67 -21.11
CA VAL A 180 24.93 -11.97 -20.15
C VAL A 180 26.23 -11.98 -20.96
N GLU A 181 27.06 -10.95 -20.81
CA GLU A 181 28.42 -10.96 -21.35
C GLU A 181 29.10 -12.21 -20.80
N SER A 182 29.18 -13.23 -21.65
CA SER A 182 29.91 -14.45 -21.38
C SER A 182 31.38 -14.08 -21.41
N ALA A 183 31.97 -13.91 -20.23
CA ALA A 183 33.42 -13.82 -20.06
C ALA A 183 34.10 -15.16 -20.40
#